data_AF-A0A1W9Q6F8-F1
#
_entry.id   AF-A0A1W9Q6F8-F1
#
_cell.length_a   1.000
_cell.length_b   1.000
_cell.length_c   1.000
_cell.angle_alpha   90.00
_cell.angle_beta   90.00
_cell.angle_gamma   90.00
#
_symmetry.space_group_name_H-M   'P 1'
#
loop_
_entity.id
_entity.type
_entity.pdbx_description
1 polymer ?
#
loop_
_entity_poly.entity_id
_entity_poly.type
_entity_poly.pdbx_seq_one_letter_code
_entity_poly.pdbx_strand_id
1 'polypeptide(L)'
;MIVGLVNSIPESLMSYIHQALKKAQSERDRRSGPYKGVLESARLQNSRRAIRWVLIGLPAVGMLFLAFIFYSWLDPSAPQTTPAKLAHPAQAETARPATDKAGSAEALCQTGKQHHLNGNLAEAKLCYEKALQADPGCATALNNLGVILMAGQNYQDARKSFEKAIRLKPEYVDPWYNMACLFALTKEPEKGLRYLKRAAALDPQVNMWAMEDADLEYLRSQPGFAQIITP
;
A
#
# COMPACT_ATOMS: atom_id res chain seq x y z
N MET A 1 -40.96 3.19 20.85
CA MET A 1 -39.86 3.75 21.66
C MET A 1 -38.62 2.85 21.57
N ILE A 2 -38.09 2.61 20.36
CA ILE A 2 -36.86 1.82 20.15
C ILE A 2 -36.06 2.47 19.00
N VAL A 3 -35.80 3.76 19.12
CA VAL A 3 -34.95 4.52 18.15
C VAL A 3 -33.79 5.23 18.90
N GLY A 4 -33.61 4.93 20.19
CA GLY A 4 -32.70 5.68 21.07
C GLY A 4 -31.49 4.93 21.62
N LEU A 5 -31.20 3.70 21.17
CA LEU A 5 -30.21 2.83 21.85
C LEU A 5 -29.03 2.34 20.98
N VAL A 6 -28.89 2.85 19.75
CA VAL A 6 -27.70 2.59 18.92
C VAL A 6 -26.67 3.75 18.99
N ASN A 7 -27.00 4.85 19.68
CA ASN A 7 -26.14 6.03 19.79
C ASN A 7 -25.29 6.09 21.07
N SER A 8 -24.91 4.95 21.64
CA SER A 8 -24.14 4.92 22.90
C SER A 8 -23.10 3.81 22.95
N ILE A 9 -22.37 3.60 21.85
CA ILE A 9 -21.12 2.83 21.88
C ILE A 9 -19.97 3.85 21.97
N PRO A 10 -19.11 3.80 23.01
CA PRO A 10 -18.05 4.78 23.17
C PRO A 10 -17.08 4.72 21.99
N GLU A 11 -16.71 5.89 21.48
CA GLU A 11 -15.76 6.05 20.37
C GLU A 11 -14.43 5.30 20.61
N SER A 12 -14.08 4.96 21.85
CA SER A 12 -12.85 4.25 22.19
C SER A 12 -12.73 2.80 21.67
N LEU A 13 -13.75 2.25 21.01
CA LEU A 13 -13.77 0.83 20.64
C LEU A 13 -13.47 0.52 19.17
N MET A 14 -13.40 1.47 18.24
CA MET A 14 -13.04 1.19 16.85
C MET A 14 -11.57 0.74 16.74
N SER A 15 -11.23 -0.20 15.84
CA SER A 15 -9.82 -0.40 15.44
C SER A 15 -9.18 0.95 15.17
N TYR A 16 -8.11 1.24 15.91
CA TYR A 16 -7.43 2.54 15.88
C TYR A 16 -7.05 2.94 14.45
N ILE A 17 -6.82 1.98 13.56
CA ILE A 17 -6.54 2.23 12.14
C ILE A 17 -7.80 2.66 11.40
N HIS A 18 -8.93 1.98 11.58
CA HIS A 18 -10.18 2.38 10.95
C HIS A 18 -10.69 3.73 11.45
N GLN A 19 -10.50 4.04 12.73
CA GLN A 19 -10.92 5.30 13.31
C GLN A 19 -10.02 6.46 12.89
N ALA A 20 -8.70 6.25 12.89
CA ALA A 20 -7.75 7.22 12.37
C ALA A 20 -7.93 7.42 10.87
N LEU A 21 -8.26 6.36 10.11
CA LEU A 21 -8.54 6.45 8.68
C LEU A 21 -9.85 7.22 8.45
N LYS A 22 -10.94 6.89 9.14
CA LYS A 22 -12.24 7.58 9.02
C LYS A 22 -12.17 9.05 9.45
N LYS A 23 -11.40 9.37 10.50
CA LYS A 23 -11.16 10.75 10.98
C LYS A 23 -10.23 11.53 10.05
N ALA A 24 -9.15 10.92 9.55
CA ALA A 24 -8.25 11.53 8.58
C ALA A 24 -8.95 11.74 7.22
N GLN A 25 -9.83 10.80 6.84
CA GLN A 25 -10.71 10.91 5.69
C GLN A 25 -11.70 12.07 5.90
N SER A 26 -12.45 12.14 7.00
CA SER A 26 -13.40 13.24 7.20
C SER A 26 -12.74 14.63 7.17
N GLU A 27 -11.55 14.78 7.76
CA GLU A 27 -10.81 16.06 7.79
C GLU A 27 -10.19 16.41 6.43
N ARG A 28 -9.74 15.41 5.66
CA ARG A 28 -9.25 15.58 4.28
C ARG A 28 -10.38 15.82 3.29
N ASP A 29 -11.49 15.11 3.41
CA ASP A 29 -12.65 15.18 2.52
C ASP A 29 -13.33 16.56 2.59
N ARG A 30 -13.30 17.18 3.78
CA ARG A 30 -13.66 18.59 4.00
C ARG A 30 -12.78 19.56 3.19
N ARG A 31 -11.56 19.17 2.83
CA ARG A 31 -10.60 19.95 2.02
C ARG A 31 -10.45 19.46 0.57
N SER A 32 -10.83 18.23 0.22
CA SER A 32 -10.41 17.58 -1.04
C SER A 32 -11.40 16.56 -1.64
N GLY A 33 -12.59 16.38 -1.07
CA GLY A 33 -13.59 15.40 -1.53
C GLY A 33 -13.32 13.96 -1.07
N PRO A 34 -14.35 13.08 -1.04
CA PRO A 34 -14.33 11.80 -0.30
C PRO A 34 -13.24 10.82 -0.73
N TYR A 35 -12.58 10.15 0.22
CA TYR A 35 -11.74 8.96 -0.02
C TYR A 35 -12.60 7.80 -0.53
N LYS A 36 -12.28 7.29 -1.73
CA LYS A 36 -13.12 6.32 -2.44
C LYS A 36 -12.47 4.92 -2.60
N GLY A 37 -11.74 4.47 -1.60
CA GLY A 37 -11.09 3.15 -1.62
C GLY A 37 -9.98 3.03 -2.69
N VAL A 38 -9.32 1.88 -2.72
CA VAL A 38 -8.20 1.63 -3.64
C VAL A 38 -8.68 1.66 -5.10
N LEU A 39 -9.91 1.19 -5.35
CA LEU A 39 -10.52 1.12 -6.68
C LEU A 39 -10.68 2.46 -7.40
N GLU A 40 -11.05 3.54 -6.70
CA GLU A 40 -11.29 4.83 -7.37
C GLU A 40 -9.99 5.62 -7.61
N SER A 41 -9.00 5.46 -6.71
CA SER A 41 -7.67 6.08 -6.88
C SER A 41 -6.92 5.53 -8.10
N ALA A 42 -7.09 4.24 -8.40
CA ALA A 42 -6.58 3.59 -9.60
C ALA A 42 -7.20 4.16 -10.90
N ARG A 43 -8.50 4.48 -10.89
CA ARG A 43 -9.23 5.02 -12.06
C ARG A 43 -8.73 6.41 -12.46
N LEU A 44 -8.46 7.28 -11.48
CA LEU A 44 -7.95 8.64 -11.69
C LEU A 44 -6.47 8.65 -12.10
N GLN A 45 -5.66 7.74 -11.56
CA GLN A 45 -4.24 7.66 -11.92
C GLN A 45 -4.02 7.13 -13.34
N ASN A 46 -4.86 6.18 -13.80
CA ASN A 46 -4.76 5.64 -15.16
C ASN A 46 -5.13 6.69 -16.22
N SER A 47 -6.14 7.54 -15.94
CA SER A 47 -6.48 8.69 -16.80
C SER A 47 -5.34 9.72 -16.88
N ARG A 48 -4.68 10.02 -15.75
CA ARG A 48 -3.52 10.93 -15.73
C ARG A 48 -2.28 10.36 -16.43
N ARG A 49 -2.05 9.04 -16.38
CA ARG A 49 -0.97 8.36 -17.11
C ARG A 49 -1.22 8.32 -18.62
N ALA A 50 -2.45 8.05 -19.05
CA ALA A 50 -2.83 8.03 -20.47
C ALA A 50 -2.65 9.41 -21.13
N ILE A 51 -3.09 10.49 -20.47
CA ILE A 51 -2.92 11.87 -20.96
C ILE A 51 -1.42 12.24 -21.08
N ARG A 52 -0.59 11.75 -20.16
CA ARG A 52 0.85 12.06 -20.12
C ARG A 52 1.63 11.39 -21.26
N TRP A 53 1.24 10.19 -21.71
CA TRP A 53 1.84 9.52 -22.87
C TRP A 53 1.42 10.14 -24.21
N VAL A 54 0.18 10.63 -24.32
CA VAL A 54 -0.30 11.32 -25.53
C VAL A 54 0.44 12.66 -25.73
N LEU A 55 0.72 13.39 -24.65
CA LEU A 55 1.40 14.70 -24.73
C LEU A 55 2.92 14.61 -24.92
N ILE A 56 3.57 13.55 -24.42
CA ILE A 56 5.05 13.40 -24.47
C ILE A 56 5.51 12.48 -25.60
N GLY A 57 4.68 11.52 -26.05
CA GLY A 57 5.07 10.51 -27.03
C GLY A 57 5.24 11.05 -28.46
N LEU A 58 4.42 12.02 -28.88
CA LEU A 58 4.50 12.59 -30.24
C LEU A 58 5.82 13.34 -30.54
N PRO A 59 6.35 14.21 -29.66
CA PRO A 59 7.59 14.94 -29.95
C PRO A 59 8.88 14.11 -29.77
N ALA A 60 8.90 13.10 -28.91
CA ALA A 60 10.09 12.29 -28.64
C ALA A 60 10.47 11.36 -29.81
N VAL A 61 9.48 10.83 -30.54
CA VAL A 61 9.71 10.00 -31.74
C VAL A 61 10.27 10.84 -32.89
N GLY A 62 9.84 12.11 -33.03
CA GLY A 62 10.37 13.03 -34.03
C GLY A 62 11.83 13.43 -33.80
N MET A 63 12.24 13.65 -32.55
CA MET A 63 13.64 13.96 -32.21
C MET A 63 14.59 12.78 -32.49
N LEU A 64 14.17 11.54 -32.22
CA LEU A 64 14.98 10.36 -32.51
C LEU A 64 15.15 10.12 -34.01
N PHE A 65 14.13 10.44 -34.82
CA PHE A 65 14.20 10.35 -36.28
C PHE A 65 15.18 11.37 -36.88
N LEU A 66 15.21 12.60 -36.35
CA LEU A 66 16.15 13.64 -36.78
C LEU A 66 17.60 13.34 -36.33
N ALA A 67 17.78 12.77 -35.14
CA ALA A 67 19.10 12.34 -34.65
C ALA A 67 19.70 11.21 -35.51
N PHE A 68 18.86 10.28 -36.01
CA PHE A 68 19.31 9.19 -36.88
C PHE A 68 19.80 9.68 -38.26
N ILE A 69 19.15 10.70 -38.83
CA ILE A 69 19.58 11.32 -40.09
C ILE A 69 20.92 12.06 -39.92
N PHE A 70 21.15 12.67 -38.75
CA PHE A 70 22.38 13.42 -38.48
C PHE A 70 23.58 12.52 -38.15
N TYR A 71 23.35 11.34 -37.54
CA TYR A 71 24.43 10.46 -37.08
C TYR A 71 25.08 9.62 -38.20
N SER A 72 24.53 9.63 -39.41
CA SER A 72 25.07 8.85 -40.54
C SER A 72 26.06 9.61 -41.43
N TRP A 73 26.44 10.85 -41.09
CA TRP A 73 27.25 11.72 -41.97
C TRP A 73 28.58 12.23 -41.36
N LEU A 74 28.95 11.83 -40.13
CA LEU A 74 30.21 12.29 -39.55
C LEU A 74 30.93 11.18 -38.77
N ASP A 75 31.76 10.42 -39.48
CA ASP A 75 32.87 9.66 -38.91
C ASP A 75 34.16 10.21 -39.55
N PRO A 76 35.14 10.67 -38.76
CA PRO A 76 36.42 9.96 -38.80
C PRO A 76 37.17 9.89 -37.45
N SER A 77 37.40 8.66 -36.97
CA SER A 77 38.67 8.03 -36.49
C SER A 77 39.64 8.74 -35.50
N ALA A 78 39.71 8.18 -34.26
CA ALA A 78 40.86 7.86 -33.36
C ALA A 78 41.79 8.97 -32.75
N PRO A 79 42.63 8.74 -31.69
CA PRO A 79 42.71 7.70 -30.63
C PRO A 79 42.87 8.20 -29.15
N GLN A 80 42.73 7.25 -28.19
CA GLN A 80 43.24 7.12 -26.79
C GLN A 80 43.51 8.35 -25.88
N THR A 81 42.99 8.30 -24.64
CA THR A 81 43.73 8.65 -23.39
C THR A 81 42.95 8.22 -22.13
N THR A 82 43.60 7.45 -21.27
CA THR A 82 43.23 7.23 -19.85
C THR A 82 43.68 8.44 -19.03
N PRO A 83 42.97 8.82 -17.95
CA PRO A 83 43.55 8.53 -16.64
C PRO A 83 42.54 8.13 -15.53
N ALA A 84 43.13 7.42 -14.58
CA ALA A 84 42.74 7.03 -13.23
C ALA A 84 41.62 7.78 -12.46
N LYS A 85 40.85 6.96 -11.72
CA LYS A 85 40.47 7.07 -10.29
C LYS A 85 39.39 8.11 -9.91
N LEU A 86 38.26 7.61 -9.42
CA LEU A 86 37.75 8.01 -8.10
C LEU A 86 36.86 6.91 -7.50
N ALA A 87 37.39 6.29 -6.45
CA ALA A 87 36.59 5.53 -5.50
C ALA A 87 35.71 6.50 -4.71
N HIS A 88 34.46 6.12 -4.44
CA HIS A 88 33.70 6.65 -3.33
C HIS A 88 33.44 5.54 -2.31
N PRO A 89 33.69 5.82 -1.03
CA PRO A 89 33.72 4.80 0.01
C PRO A 89 32.29 4.37 0.33
N ALA A 90 32.07 3.05 0.30
CA ALA A 90 31.02 2.44 1.09
C ALA A 90 31.39 2.69 2.56
N GLN A 91 30.69 3.62 3.20
CA GLN A 91 30.75 3.74 4.64
C GLN A 91 30.06 2.51 5.22
N ALA A 92 30.88 1.60 5.73
CA ALA A 92 30.50 0.56 6.65
C ALA A 92 29.98 1.24 7.92
N GLU A 93 28.66 1.32 8.07
CA GLU A 93 28.06 1.76 9.32
C GLU A 93 28.17 0.62 10.33
N THR A 94 29.03 0.86 11.32
CA THR A 94 29.40 -0.02 12.42
C THR A 94 28.18 -0.55 13.16
N ALA A 95 28.13 -1.88 13.30
CA ALA A 95 27.15 -2.60 14.10
C ALA A 95 27.17 -2.13 15.57
N ARG A 96 26.06 -1.51 16.00
CA ARG A 96 25.69 -1.33 17.41
C ARG A 96 24.95 -2.57 17.93
N PRO A 97 24.97 -2.85 19.25
CA PRO A 97 24.51 -4.12 19.81
C PRO A 97 23.02 -4.35 19.56
N ALA A 98 22.66 -5.62 19.39
CA ALA A 98 21.41 -6.12 18.80
C ALA A 98 20.12 -5.89 19.62
N THR A 99 20.14 -5.04 20.64
CA THR A 99 18.99 -4.81 21.54
C THR A 99 18.13 -3.61 21.18
N ASP A 100 18.55 -2.77 20.21
CA ASP A 100 17.84 -1.53 19.82
C ASP A 100 17.22 -1.57 18.41
N LYS A 101 17.41 -2.69 17.69
CA LYS A 101 16.96 -2.82 16.28
C LYS A 101 15.43 -2.89 16.15
N ALA A 102 14.77 -3.61 17.06
CA ALA A 102 13.31 -3.72 17.08
C ALA A 102 12.64 -2.40 17.45
N GLY A 103 13.16 -1.67 18.46
CA GLY A 103 12.66 -0.35 18.83
C GLY A 103 12.82 0.68 17.71
N SER A 104 13.96 0.64 16.99
CA SER A 104 14.18 1.45 15.79
C SER A 104 13.17 1.12 14.67
N ALA A 105 12.91 -0.16 14.43
CA ALA A 105 11.95 -0.60 13.43
C ALA A 105 10.52 -0.17 13.77
N GLU A 106 10.10 -0.30 15.03
CA GLU A 106 8.77 0.13 15.47
C GLU A 106 8.58 1.64 15.34
N ALA A 107 9.57 2.45 15.69
CA ALA A 107 9.54 3.89 15.50
C ALA A 107 9.42 4.29 14.01
N LEU A 108 10.12 3.57 13.12
CA LEU A 108 9.99 3.74 11.67
C LEU A 108 8.59 3.28 11.18
N CYS A 109 8.07 2.17 11.70
CA CYS A 109 6.72 1.67 11.42
C CYS A 109 5.66 2.73 11.82
N GLN A 110 5.82 3.39 12.98
CA GLN A 110 4.92 4.45 13.45
C GLN A 110 5.03 5.74 12.62
N THR A 111 6.25 6.15 12.27
CA THR A 111 6.47 7.32 11.40
C THR A 111 5.87 7.11 10.02
N GLY A 112 6.07 5.91 9.45
CA GLY A 112 5.46 5.52 8.18
C GLY A 112 3.94 5.55 8.24
N LYS A 113 3.34 5.13 9.36
CA LYS A 113 1.89 5.22 9.59
C LYS A 113 1.42 6.67 9.57
N GLN A 114 2.14 7.58 10.20
CA GLN A 114 1.78 9.00 10.17
C GLN A 114 1.85 9.59 8.75
N HIS A 115 2.89 9.27 7.98
CA HIS A 115 2.97 9.68 6.57
C HIS A 115 1.82 9.09 5.74
N HIS A 116 1.47 7.83 5.98
CA HIS A 116 0.36 7.16 5.28
C HIS A 116 -0.96 7.88 5.57
N LEU A 117 -1.25 8.18 6.84
CA LEU A 117 -2.45 8.92 7.25
C LEU A 117 -2.53 10.31 6.61
N ASN A 118 -1.38 10.96 6.43
CA ASN A 118 -1.28 12.26 5.78
C ASN A 118 -1.36 12.20 4.24
N GLY A 119 -1.45 11.00 3.64
CA GLY A 119 -1.46 10.79 2.19
C GLY A 119 -0.08 10.82 1.53
N ASN A 120 0.99 10.94 2.31
CA ASN A 120 2.38 10.98 1.87
C ASN A 120 2.89 9.53 1.62
N LEU A 121 2.34 8.89 0.59
CA LEU A 121 2.55 7.45 0.37
C LEU A 121 3.99 7.07 0.02
N ALA A 122 4.75 7.97 -0.61
CA ALA A 122 6.15 7.72 -0.97
C ALA A 122 7.04 7.70 0.28
N GLU A 123 6.84 8.67 1.17
CA GLU A 123 7.52 8.78 2.46
C GLU A 123 7.12 7.63 3.38
N ALA A 124 5.82 7.29 3.41
CA ALA A 124 5.32 6.13 4.16
C ALA A 124 6.00 4.84 3.71
N LYS A 125 6.08 4.62 2.39
CA LYS A 125 6.77 3.47 1.80
C LYS A 125 8.23 3.41 2.24
N LEU A 126 8.96 4.52 2.14
CA LEU A 126 10.36 4.59 2.55
C LEU A 126 10.55 4.26 4.04
N CYS A 127 9.67 4.76 4.91
CA CYS A 127 9.69 4.43 6.34
C CYS A 127 9.48 2.93 6.57
N TYR A 128 8.51 2.30 5.90
CA TYR A 128 8.28 0.86 6.04
C TYR A 128 9.45 0.03 5.48
N GLU A 129 10.04 0.43 4.35
CA GLU A 129 11.23 -0.25 3.81
C GLU A 129 12.42 -0.16 4.77
N LYS A 130 12.67 1.01 5.36
CA LYS A 130 13.70 1.18 6.40
C LYS A 130 13.39 0.36 7.65
N ALA A 131 12.12 0.30 8.06
CA ALA A 131 11.74 -0.54 9.19
C ALA A 131 12.02 -2.02 8.92
N LEU A 132 11.78 -2.49 7.68
CA LEU A 132 12.06 -3.87 7.27
C LEU A 132 13.56 -4.16 7.07
N GLN A 133 14.38 -3.13 6.80
CA GLN A 133 15.83 -3.25 6.83
C GLN A 133 16.35 -3.41 8.27
N ALA A 134 15.77 -2.66 9.23
CA ALA A 134 16.13 -2.75 10.64
C ALA A 134 15.63 -4.06 11.29
N ASP A 135 14.38 -4.43 11.00
CA ASP A 135 13.75 -5.68 11.41
C ASP A 135 12.88 -6.26 10.29
N PRO A 136 13.35 -7.31 9.57
CA PRO A 136 12.56 -8.01 8.57
C PRO A 136 11.26 -8.65 9.10
N GLY A 137 11.09 -8.70 10.43
CA GLY A 137 9.95 -9.19 11.18
C GLY A 137 8.89 -8.15 11.58
N CYS A 138 9.04 -6.84 11.29
CA CYS A 138 7.99 -5.84 11.60
C CYS A 138 6.72 -6.15 10.77
N ALA A 139 5.80 -6.94 11.34
CA ALA A 139 4.54 -7.32 10.70
C ALA A 139 3.69 -6.09 10.32
N THR A 140 3.76 -5.01 11.11
CA THR A 140 3.09 -3.74 10.82
C THR A 140 3.63 -3.08 9.55
N ALA A 141 4.96 -3.05 9.35
CA ALA A 141 5.54 -2.54 8.10
C ALA A 141 5.21 -3.44 6.91
N LEU A 142 5.26 -4.77 7.07
CA LEU A 142 4.86 -5.70 6.01
C LEU A 142 3.41 -5.48 5.57
N ASN A 143 2.49 -5.34 6.53
CA ASN A 143 1.10 -5.03 6.23
C ASN A 143 0.95 -3.71 5.48
N ASN A 144 1.51 -2.63 6.02
CA ASN A 144 1.27 -1.30 5.46
C ASN A 144 2.00 -1.09 4.13
N LEU A 145 3.16 -1.72 3.93
CA LEU A 145 3.82 -1.79 2.63
C LEU A 145 2.97 -2.59 1.64
N GLY A 146 2.37 -3.71 2.08
CA GLY A 146 1.42 -4.49 1.30
C GLY A 146 0.24 -3.65 0.80
N VAL A 147 -0.34 -2.81 1.67
CA VAL A 147 -1.42 -1.87 1.29
C VAL A 147 -0.96 -0.89 0.21
N ILE A 148 0.23 -0.30 0.36
CA ILE A 148 0.80 0.62 -0.65
C ILE A 148 1.03 -0.10 -1.99
N LEU A 149 1.55 -1.33 -1.95
CA LEU A 149 1.76 -2.16 -3.14
C LEU A 149 0.43 -2.52 -3.83
N MET A 150 -0.59 -2.86 -3.04
CA MET A 150 -1.94 -3.14 -3.53
C MET A 150 -2.56 -1.91 -4.20
N ALA A 151 -2.41 -0.72 -3.61
CA ALA A 151 -2.83 0.53 -4.22
C ALA A 151 -2.10 0.83 -5.54
N GLY A 152 -0.83 0.42 -5.64
CA GLY A 152 -0.04 0.45 -6.87
C GLY A 152 -0.36 -0.67 -7.87
N GLN A 153 -1.39 -1.50 -7.62
CA GLN A 153 -1.76 -2.69 -8.39
C GLN A 153 -0.66 -3.76 -8.47
N ASN A 154 0.35 -3.70 -7.62
CA ASN A 154 1.33 -4.77 -7.47
C ASN A 154 0.79 -5.84 -6.50
N TYR A 155 -0.24 -6.55 -6.95
CA TYR A 155 -0.97 -7.51 -6.13
C TYR A 155 -0.11 -8.70 -5.70
N GLN A 156 0.85 -9.11 -6.52
CA GLN A 156 1.73 -10.25 -6.18
C GLN A 156 2.64 -9.93 -5.00
N ASP A 157 3.31 -8.77 -4.99
CA ASP A 157 4.18 -8.40 -3.88
C ASP A 157 3.40 -7.94 -2.65
N ALA A 158 2.21 -7.33 -2.84
CA ALA A 158 1.28 -7.06 -1.76
C ALA A 158 0.90 -8.36 -1.02
N ARG A 159 0.48 -9.38 -1.78
CA ARG A 159 0.13 -10.68 -1.25
C ARG A 159 1.27 -11.33 -0.47
N LYS A 160 2.49 -11.35 -1.02
CA LYS A 160 3.67 -11.88 -0.29
C LYS A 160 3.90 -11.16 1.03
N SER A 161 3.71 -9.84 1.05
CA SER A 161 3.88 -9.01 2.24
C SER A 161 2.83 -9.35 3.31
N PHE A 162 1.56 -9.46 2.91
CA PHE A 162 0.48 -9.87 3.81
C PHE A 162 0.67 -11.30 4.32
N GLU A 163 1.02 -12.25 3.46
CA GLU A 163 1.29 -13.63 3.86
C GLU A 163 2.44 -13.71 4.87
N LYS A 164 3.50 -12.91 4.69
CA LYS A 164 4.60 -12.84 5.66
C LYS A 164 4.13 -12.22 6.98
N ALA A 165 3.34 -11.15 6.96
CA ALA A 165 2.78 -10.54 8.16
C ALA A 165 1.89 -11.54 8.94
N ILE A 166 1.04 -12.29 8.25
CA ILE A 166 0.20 -13.36 8.81
C ILE A 166 1.04 -14.46 9.46
N ARG A 167 2.12 -14.91 8.79
CA ARG A 167 3.00 -15.95 9.36
C ARG A 167 3.70 -15.48 10.64
N LEU A 168 4.07 -14.20 10.70
CA LEU A 168 4.77 -13.62 11.85
C LEU A 168 3.82 -13.32 13.02
N LYS A 169 2.61 -12.84 12.74
CA LYS A 169 1.57 -12.52 13.73
C LYS A 169 0.20 -13.02 13.25
N PRO A 170 -0.14 -14.30 13.47
CA PRO A 170 -1.38 -14.90 12.99
C PRO A 170 -2.67 -14.26 13.54
N GLU A 171 -2.58 -13.60 14.70
CA GLU A 171 -3.64 -12.84 15.36
C GLU A 171 -3.75 -11.38 14.89
N TYR A 172 -2.82 -10.91 14.05
CA TYR A 172 -2.90 -9.56 13.48
C TYR A 172 -3.99 -9.51 12.40
N VAL A 173 -5.08 -8.83 12.70
CA VAL A 173 -6.31 -8.81 11.89
C VAL A 173 -6.11 -8.16 10.52
N ASP A 174 -5.40 -7.03 10.45
CA ASP A 174 -5.34 -6.21 9.23
C ASP A 174 -4.80 -6.98 8.00
N PRO A 175 -3.72 -7.78 8.08
CA PRO A 175 -3.28 -8.59 6.95
C PRO A 175 -4.32 -9.59 6.43
N TRP A 176 -5.15 -10.17 7.30
CA TRP A 176 -6.23 -11.07 6.89
C TRP A 176 -7.32 -10.31 6.14
N TYR A 177 -7.73 -9.16 6.67
CA TYR A 177 -8.71 -8.28 6.03
C TYR A 177 -8.20 -7.76 4.68
N ASN A 178 -6.96 -7.28 4.63
CA ASN A 178 -6.33 -6.78 3.41
C ASN A 178 -6.18 -7.87 2.34
N MET A 179 -5.96 -9.12 2.73
CA MET A 179 -6.01 -10.26 1.79
C MET A 179 -7.42 -10.48 1.24
N ALA A 180 -8.47 -10.29 2.05
CA ALA A 180 -9.84 -10.36 1.55
C ALA A 180 -10.11 -9.27 0.50
N CYS A 181 -9.70 -8.03 0.77
CA CYS A 181 -9.77 -6.93 -0.20
C CYS A 181 -8.97 -7.25 -1.46
N LEU A 182 -7.73 -7.73 -1.33
CA LEU A 182 -6.89 -8.10 -2.48
C LEU A 182 -7.59 -9.13 -3.37
N PHE A 183 -8.15 -10.19 -2.81
CA PHE A 183 -8.86 -11.21 -3.59
C PHE A 183 -10.20 -10.72 -4.15
N ALA A 184 -10.83 -9.74 -3.50
CA ALA A 184 -11.99 -9.05 -4.07
C ALA A 184 -11.61 -8.27 -5.33
N LEU A 185 -10.48 -7.56 -5.29
CA LEU A 185 -9.93 -6.80 -6.41
C LEU A 185 -9.49 -7.70 -7.56
N THR A 186 -8.90 -8.86 -7.26
CA THR A 186 -8.46 -9.84 -8.28
C THR A 186 -9.56 -10.79 -8.73
N LYS A 187 -10.81 -10.60 -8.28
CA LYS A 187 -11.98 -11.42 -8.64
C LYS A 187 -11.85 -12.90 -8.30
N GLU A 188 -11.27 -13.20 -7.13
CA GLU A 188 -11.11 -14.55 -6.57
C GLU A 188 -11.96 -14.72 -5.30
N PRO A 189 -13.30 -14.81 -5.41
CA PRO A 189 -14.20 -14.62 -4.29
C PRO A 189 -14.09 -15.70 -3.20
N GLU A 190 -13.87 -16.96 -3.57
CA GLU A 190 -13.73 -18.05 -2.60
C GLU A 190 -12.57 -17.82 -1.61
N LYS A 191 -11.43 -17.34 -2.13
CA LYS A 191 -10.27 -16.99 -1.30
C LYS A 191 -10.60 -15.76 -0.46
N GLY A 192 -11.16 -14.71 -1.08
CA GLY A 192 -11.55 -13.50 -0.37
C GLY A 192 -12.45 -13.77 0.84
N LEU A 193 -13.51 -14.57 0.65
CA LEU A 193 -14.43 -14.96 1.71
C LEU A 193 -13.74 -15.79 2.81
N ARG A 194 -12.81 -16.68 2.47
CA ARG A 194 -12.02 -17.42 3.46
C ARG A 194 -11.17 -16.50 4.34
N TYR A 195 -10.50 -15.52 3.73
CA TYR A 195 -9.68 -14.55 4.47
C TYR A 195 -10.55 -13.60 5.31
N LEU A 196 -11.69 -13.16 4.77
CA LEU A 196 -12.66 -12.35 5.49
C LEU A 196 -13.23 -13.08 6.72
N LYS A 197 -13.59 -14.36 6.55
CA LYS A 197 -14.04 -15.22 7.67
C LYS A 197 -13.00 -15.31 8.77
N ARG A 198 -11.71 -15.43 8.40
CA ARG A 198 -10.64 -15.47 9.40
C ARG A 198 -10.48 -14.12 10.11
N ALA A 199 -10.55 -13.01 9.39
CA ALA A 199 -10.51 -11.67 9.98
C ALA A 199 -11.68 -11.45 10.96
N ALA A 200 -12.92 -11.76 10.55
CA ALA A 200 -14.12 -11.67 11.37
C ALA A 200 -14.09 -12.57 12.62
N ALA A 201 -13.46 -13.75 12.53
CA ALA A 201 -13.28 -14.63 13.68
C ALA A 201 -12.24 -14.11 14.69
N LEU A 202 -11.28 -13.30 14.25
CA LEU A 202 -10.28 -12.66 15.13
C LEU A 202 -10.80 -11.37 15.75
N ASP A 203 -11.57 -10.59 14.98
CA ASP A 203 -12.20 -9.36 15.43
C ASP A 203 -13.59 -9.22 14.79
N PRO A 204 -14.68 -9.41 15.56
CA PRO A 204 -16.04 -9.26 15.07
C PRO A 204 -16.36 -7.86 14.51
N GLN A 205 -15.58 -6.82 14.82
CA GLN A 205 -15.78 -5.48 14.23
C GLN A 205 -15.52 -5.45 12.73
N VAL A 206 -14.75 -6.39 12.20
CA VAL A 206 -14.57 -6.60 10.76
C VAL A 206 -15.92 -6.74 10.06
N ASN A 207 -16.94 -7.27 10.74
CA ASN A 207 -18.27 -7.39 10.17
C ASN A 207 -18.85 -6.04 9.76
N MET A 208 -18.68 -5.02 10.60
CA MET A 208 -19.14 -3.66 10.31
C MET A 208 -18.35 -3.05 9.15
N TRP A 209 -17.03 -3.17 9.16
CA TRP A 209 -16.17 -2.60 8.12
C TRP A 209 -16.46 -3.22 6.76
N ALA A 210 -16.64 -4.54 6.71
CA ALA A 210 -16.88 -5.27 5.48
C ALA A 210 -18.21 -4.92 4.80
N MET A 211 -19.21 -4.44 5.56
CA MET A 211 -20.47 -3.96 4.99
C MET A 211 -20.31 -2.60 4.29
N GLU A 212 -19.42 -1.74 4.78
CA GLU A 212 -19.22 -0.35 4.32
C GLU A 212 -18.08 -0.21 3.30
N ASP A 213 -17.07 -1.09 3.34
CA ASP A 213 -15.87 -0.98 2.53
C ASP A 213 -16.15 -1.22 1.04
N ALA A 214 -15.72 -0.25 0.22
CA ALA A 214 -15.86 -0.29 -1.24
C ALA A 214 -14.99 -1.39 -1.85
N ASP A 215 -13.81 -1.68 -1.28
CA ASP A 215 -12.92 -2.71 -1.83
C ASP A 215 -13.54 -4.12 -1.70
N LEU A 216 -14.50 -4.31 -0.79
CA LEU A 216 -15.25 -5.55 -0.60
C LEU A 216 -16.61 -5.59 -1.29
N GLU A 217 -16.98 -4.57 -2.08
CA GLU A 217 -18.24 -4.54 -2.84
C GLU A 217 -18.43 -5.81 -3.67
N TYR A 218 -17.36 -6.27 -4.33
CA TYR A 218 -17.42 -7.51 -5.09
C TYR A 218 -17.76 -8.71 -4.20
N LEU A 219 -17.14 -8.86 -3.02
CA LEU A 219 -17.45 -9.97 -2.11
C LEU A 219 -18.85 -9.89 -1.52
N ARG A 220 -19.37 -8.68 -1.25
CA ARG A 220 -20.74 -8.48 -0.73
C ARG A 220 -21.81 -9.09 -1.62
N SER A 221 -21.57 -9.11 -2.93
CA SER A 221 -22.47 -9.75 -3.91
C SER A 221 -22.33 -11.27 -4.03
N GLN A 222 -21.33 -11.88 -3.36
CA GLN A 222 -21.04 -13.30 -3.51
C GLN A 222 -21.83 -14.16 -2.51
N PRO A 223 -22.18 -15.40 -2.89
CA PRO A 223 -22.72 -16.38 -1.96
C PRO A 223 -21.78 -16.58 -0.75
N GLY A 224 -22.33 -16.68 0.44
CA GLY A 224 -21.57 -16.94 1.67
C GLY A 224 -21.05 -15.69 2.38
N PHE A 225 -21.07 -14.51 1.77
CA PHE A 225 -20.69 -13.26 2.46
C PHE A 225 -21.59 -12.99 3.68
N ALA A 226 -22.91 -13.06 3.50
CA ALA A 226 -23.86 -12.82 4.59
C ALA A 226 -23.66 -13.78 5.78
N GLN A 227 -23.25 -15.03 5.53
CA GLN A 227 -23.00 -16.03 6.57
C GLN A 227 -21.74 -15.75 7.39
N ILE A 228 -20.81 -14.95 6.85
CA ILE A 228 -19.60 -14.55 7.56
C ILE A 228 -19.89 -13.36 8.49
N ILE A 229 -20.71 -12.43 8.01
CA ILE A 229 -20.91 -11.12 8.64
C ILE A 229 -22.11 -11.08 9.60
N THR A 230 -23.08 -11.98 9.39
CA THR A 230 -24.26 -12.16 10.26
C THR A 230 -24.11 -13.51 10.97
N PRO A 231 -23.59 -13.55 12.21
CA PRO A 231 -23.44 -14.78 12.97
C PRO A 231 -24.78 -15.37 13.42
#